data_AF-A0A923KQW5-F1
#
_entry.id   AF-A0A923KQW5-F1
#
_cell.length_a   1.000
_cell.length_b   1.000
_cell.length_c   1.000
_cell.angle_alpha   90.00
_cell.angle_beta   90.00
_cell.angle_gamma   90.00
#
_symmetry.space_group_name_H-M   'P 1'
#
loop_
_entity.id
_entity.type
_entity.pdbx_description
1 polymer ?
#
loop_
_entity_poly.entity_id
_entity_poly.type
_entity_poly.pdbx_seq_one_letter_code
_entity_poly.pdbx_strand_id
1 'polypeptide(L)'
;MSKFLLSLFLSVFIFFANTALAATGSHGTADEAVAMVNKVIAFMKINGKDKTIAEVNNLQGRFRDRDLYISINDMNGINLAHGANARIQGKNLLEMKDADGKPFYRERIEMAKTKGEGWQDYKFVNPETKQIENKAMYFKKQGDLIINCGIYK
;
A
#
# COMPACT_ATOMS: atom_id res chain seq x y z
N MET A 1 -7.46 -73.46 -15.12
CA MET A 1 -6.56 -72.27 -15.11
C MET A 1 -6.96 -71.37 -16.27
N SER A 2 -6.92 -70.03 -16.09
CA SER A 2 -7.53 -68.95 -16.92
C SER A 2 -8.95 -68.57 -16.44
N LYS A 3 -9.13 -67.62 -15.50
CA LYS A 3 -9.04 -66.13 -15.57
C LYS A 3 -10.10 -65.47 -16.46
N PHE A 4 -10.80 -64.49 -15.84
CA PHE A 4 -11.36 -63.21 -16.35
C PHE A 4 -12.80 -62.99 -15.83
N LEU A 5 -12.97 -62.33 -14.68
CA LEU A 5 -12.98 -60.87 -14.41
C LEU A 5 -14.41 -60.31 -14.43
N LEU A 6 -15.00 -60.31 -13.23
CA LEU A 6 -16.25 -59.65 -12.87
C LEU A 6 -16.01 -58.13 -12.87
N SER A 7 -16.66 -57.40 -13.79
CA SER A 7 -16.58 -55.94 -13.85
C SER A 7 -17.57 -55.32 -12.87
N LEU A 8 -17.08 -54.87 -11.72
CA LEU A 8 -17.85 -54.10 -10.74
C LEU A 8 -17.71 -52.61 -11.09
N PHE A 9 -18.75 -52.02 -11.68
CA PHE A 9 -18.85 -50.57 -11.87
C PHE A 9 -19.11 -49.91 -10.51
N LEU A 10 -18.07 -49.32 -9.91
CA LEU A 10 -18.18 -48.47 -8.74
C LEU A 10 -18.36 -47.02 -9.20
N SER A 11 -19.61 -46.56 -9.23
CA SER A 11 -19.96 -45.17 -9.52
C SER A 11 -19.50 -44.26 -8.39
N VAL A 12 -18.34 -43.63 -8.53
CA VAL A 12 -17.85 -42.61 -7.61
C VAL A 12 -18.57 -41.30 -7.90
N PHE A 13 -19.53 -40.93 -7.05
CA PHE A 13 -20.08 -39.57 -7.00
C PHE A 13 -19.00 -38.64 -6.41
N ILE A 14 -18.29 -37.92 -7.28
CA ILE A 14 -17.41 -36.84 -6.86
C ILE A 14 -18.30 -35.66 -6.49
N PHE A 15 -18.51 -35.46 -5.18
CA PHE A 15 -19.00 -34.20 -4.65
C PHE A 15 -17.93 -33.13 -4.93
N PHE A 16 -18.15 -32.32 -5.95
CA PHE A 16 -17.43 -31.05 -6.09
C PHE A 16 -17.88 -30.13 -4.95
N ALA A 17 -17.13 -30.12 -3.86
CA ALA A 17 -17.19 -29.04 -2.90
C ALA A 17 -16.69 -27.78 -3.62
N ASN A 18 -17.61 -26.92 -4.05
CA ASN A 18 -17.32 -25.55 -4.40
C ASN A 18 -16.85 -24.83 -3.12
N THR A 19 -15.57 -24.94 -2.81
CA THR A 19 -14.92 -24.01 -1.90
C THR A 19 -14.79 -22.69 -2.64
N ALA A 20 -15.77 -21.81 -2.44
CA ALA A 20 -15.60 -20.41 -2.76
C ALA A 20 -14.31 -19.92 -2.06
N LEU A 21 -13.28 -19.60 -2.84
CA LEU A 21 -12.14 -18.83 -2.34
C LEU A 21 -12.65 -17.44 -1.96
N ALA A 22 -13.11 -17.30 -0.71
CA ALA A 22 -13.34 -16.00 -0.12
C ALA A 22 -11.99 -15.35 0.18
N ALA A 23 -11.72 -14.24 -0.52
CA ALA A 23 -10.77 -13.18 -0.27
C ALA A 23 -9.43 -13.53 0.45
N THR A 24 -8.37 -13.39 -0.35
CA THR A 24 -6.98 -13.07 0.01
C THR A 24 -6.82 -12.29 1.33
N GLY A 25 -5.78 -12.66 2.10
CA GLY A 25 -5.49 -12.23 3.46
C GLY A 25 -5.65 -10.73 3.76
N SER A 26 -6.05 -10.46 5.00
CA SER A 26 -6.48 -9.17 5.57
C SER A 26 -5.67 -7.95 5.10
N HIS A 27 -6.32 -6.79 5.00
CA HIS A 27 -5.66 -5.49 4.84
C HIS A 27 -4.55 -5.25 5.88
N GLY A 28 -3.61 -4.37 5.55
CA GLY A 28 -2.65 -3.86 6.50
C GLY A 28 -3.32 -3.12 7.65
N THR A 29 -2.70 -3.17 8.81
CA THR A 29 -3.17 -2.54 10.06
C THR A 29 -2.50 -1.19 10.29
N ALA A 30 -3.09 -0.39 11.17
CA ALA A 30 -2.54 0.92 11.53
C ALA A 30 -1.11 0.81 12.10
N ASP A 31 -0.88 -0.20 12.95
CA ASP A 31 0.42 -0.44 13.57
C ASP A 31 1.48 -0.84 12.55
N GLU A 32 1.12 -1.69 11.57
CA GLU A 32 2.01 -2.07 10.48
C GLU A 32 2.39 -0.86 9.59
N ALA A 33 1.45 0.05 9.33
CA ALA A 33 1.73 1.27 8.58
C ALA A 33 2.71 2.19 9.33
N VAL A 34 2.52 2.38 10.63
CA VAL A 34 3.45 3.15 11.49
C VAL A 34 4.83 2.49 11.52
N ALA A 35 4.87 1.16 11.70
CA ALA A 35 6.11 0.39 11.69
C ALA A 35 6.84 0.53 10.35
N MET A 36 6.13 0.51 9.21
CA MET A 36 6.72 0.66 7.89
C MET A 36 7.35 2.04 7.69
N VAL A 37 6.68 3.12 8.13
CA VAL A 37 7.25 4.48 8.08
C VAL A 37 8.52 4.58 8.93
N ASN A 38 8.51 4.04 10.15
CA ASN A 38 9.68 4.04 11.02
C ASN A 38 10.84 3.23 10.42
N LYS A 39 10.55 2.08 9.77
CA LYS A 39 11.54 1.26 9.07
C LYS A 39 12.19 2.03 7.91
N VAL A 40 11.41 2.78 7.12
CA VAL A 40 11.95 3.62 6.04
C VAL A 40 12.80 4.76 6.58
N ILE A 41 12.39 5.42 7.66
CA ILE A 41 13.17 6.49 8.28
C ILE A 41 14.51 5.94 8.79
N ALA A 42 14.51 4.77 9.44
CA ALA A 42 15.74 4.11 9.87
C ALA A 42 16.66 3.77 8.67
N PHE A 43 16.09 3.23 7.59
CA PHE A 43 16.83 2.96 6.36
C PHE A 43 17.42 4.24 5.76
N MET A 44 16.66 5.34 5.76
CA MET A 44 17.11 6.64 5.26
C MET A 44 18.26 7.23 6.08
N LYS A 45 18.23 7.08 7.41
CA LYS A 45 19.34 7.54 8.27
C LYS A 45 20.66 6.81 7.98
N ILE A 46 20.59 5.54 7.61
CA ILE A 46 21.77 4.70 7.33
C ILE A 46 22.25 4.88 5.89
N ASN A 47 21.31 4.91 4.93
CA ASN A 47 21.63 4.80 3.50
C ASN A 47 21.55 6.12 2.74
N GLY A 48 20.99 7.16 3.37
CA GLY A 48 20.76 8.46 2.73
C GLY A 48 19.49 8.52 1.90
N LYS A 49 19.11 9.74 1.53
CA LYS A 49 17.86 10.06 0.82
C LYS A 49 17.74 9.34 -0.53
N ASP A 50 18.77 9.41 -1.37
CA ASP A 50 18.67 8.94 -2.76
C ASP A 50 18.50 7.42 -2.83
N LYS A 51 19.23 6.66 -2.01
CA LYS A 51 19.07 5.21 -1.91
C LYS A 51 17.68 4.83 -1.40
N THR A 52 17.13 5.57 -0.44
CA THR A 52 15.76 5.34 0.04
C THR A 52 14.72 5.59 -1.04
N ILE A 53 14.84 6.71 -1.78
CA ILE A 53 13.92 7.03 -2.87
C ILE A 53 13.96 5.93 -3.94
N ALA A 54 15.16 5.50 -4.35
CA ALA A 54 15.32 4.42 -5.32
C ALA A 54 14.69 3.10 -4.84
N GLU A 55 14.91 2.73 -3.57
CA GLU A 55 14.34 1.50 -3.00
C GLU A 55 12.82 1.56 -2.89
N VAL A 56 12.25 2.72 -2.51
CA VAL A 56 10.78 2.89 -2.47
C VAL A 56 10.17 2.89 -3.87
N ASN A 57 10.87 3.40 -4.88
CA ASN A 57 10.38 3.40 -6.27
C ASN A 57 10.44 2.04 -6.94
N ASN A 58 11.22 1.10 -6.39
CA ASN A 58 11.16 -0.30 -6.79
C ASN A 58 9.85 -0.91 -6.30
N LEU A 59 8.91 -1.15 -7.21
CA LEU A 59 7.60 -1.74 -6.90
C LEU A 59 7.68 -3.19 -6.35
N GLN A 60 8.83 -3.84 -6.56
CA GLN A 60 9.18 -5.15 -6.02
C GLN A 60 10.17 -5.04 -4.83
N GLY A 61 10.38 -3.82 -4.33
CA GLY A 61 11.29 -3.51 -3.23
C GLY A 61 10.73 -3.90 -1.86
N ARG A 62 11.55 -3.71 -0.82
CA ARG A 62 11.26 -4.20 0.54
C ARG A 62 10.24 -3.38 1.35
N PHE A 63 9.71 -2.32 0.77
CA PHE A 63 8.81 -1.36 1.43
C PHE A 63 7.38 -1.42 0.87
N ARG A 64 6.93 -2.66 0.61
CA ARG A 64 5.56 -3.00 0.27
C ARG A 64 5.17 -4.31 0.95
N ASP A 65 3.96 -4.36 1.47
CA ASP A 65 3.31 -5.56 2.00
C ASP A 65 1.81 -5.44 1.77
N ARG A 66 1.21 -6.36 0.99
CA ARG A 66 -0.21 -6.29 0.59
C ARG A 66 -0.56 -4.88 0.06
N ASP A 67 -1.48 -4.18 0.73
CA ASP A 67 -1.94 -2.83 0.42
C ASP A 67 -1.14 -1.71 1.12
N LEU A 68 -0.18 -2.06 2.00
CA LEU A 68 0.78 -1.14 2.60
C LEU A 68 1.91 -0.85 1.62
N TYR A 69 2.09 0.43 1.31
CA TYR A 69 3.18 0.91 0.48
C TYR A 69 3.61 2.30 0.93
N ILE A 70 4.88 2.60 0.70
CA ILE A 70 5.46 3.89 1.06
C ILE A 70 5.25 4.91 -0.06
N SER A 71 4.92 6.13 0.34
CA SER A 71 4.99 7.32 -0.50
C SER A 71 5.89 8.35 0.18
N ILE A 72 6.76 9.00 -0.57
CA ILE A 72 7.62 10.09 -0.10
C ILE A 72 7.32 11.32 -0.94
N ASN A 73 6.99 12.42 -0.29
CA ASN A 73 6.86 13.72 -0.97
C ASN A 73 7.69 14.79 -0.26
N ASP A 74 8.07 15.83 -1.00
CA ASP A 74 8.66 17.02 -0.42
C ASP A 74 7.59 17.98 0.13
N MET A 75 8.05 19.08 0.73
CA MET A 75 7.18 20.13 1.28
C MET A 75 6.47 21.00 0.22
N ASN A 76 6.81 20.84 -1.07
CA ASN A 76 6.19 21.55 -2.21
C ASN A 76 5.14 20.69 -2.93
N GLY A 77 4.91 19.46 -2.47
CA GLY A 77 3.94 18.54 -3.04
C GLY A 77 4.47 17.68 -4.18
N ILE A 78 5.78 17.68 -4.46
CA ILE A 78 6.38 16.75 -5.41
C ILE A 78 6.47 15.38 -4.77
N ASN A 79 5.84 14.38 -5.38
CA ASN A 79 6.01 12.99 -5.00
C ASN A 79 7.37 12.49 -5.49
N LEU A 80 8.32 12.31 -4.58
CA LEU A 80 9.66 11.82 -4.89
C LEU A 80 9.68 10.29 -5.02
N ALA A 81 8.81 9.60 -4.27
CA ALA A 81 8.68 8.17 -4.38
C ALA A 81 7.26 7.64 -4.14
N HIS A 82 6.90 6.57 -4.85
CA HIS A 82 5.61 5.89 -4.69
C HIS A 82 5.72 4.39 -4.96
N GLY A 83 5.65 3.58 -3.90
CA GLY A 83 5.90 2.13 -3.93
C GLY A 83 4.81 1.26 -4.54
N ALA A 84 3.67 1.86 -4.94
CA ALA A 84 2.58 1.13 -5.60
C ALA A 84 2.20 1.65 -7.00
N ASN A 85 2.73 2.81 -7.43
CA ASN A 85 2.28 3.44 -8.67
C ASN A 85 3.37 4.33 -9.27
N ALA A 86 4.12 3.79 -10.22
CA ALA A 86 5.21 4.50 -10.88
C ALA A 86 4.77 5.76 -11.65
N ARG A 87 3.48 5.89 -12.04
CA ARG A 87 2.99 7.06 -12.79
C ARG A 87 2.92 8.34 -11.95
N ILE A 88 2.93 8.19 -10.63
CA ILE A 88 2.85 9.30 -9.66
C ILE A 88 4.25 9.83 -9.31
N GLN A 89 5.29 9.03 -9.50
CA GLN A 89 6.68 9.41 -9.19
C GLN A 89 7.10 10.64 -10.01
N GLY A 90 7.67 11.64 -9.34
CA GLY A 90 8.11 12.91 -9.92
C GLY A 90 6.99 13.92 -10.22
N LYS A 91 5.72 13.59 -9.93
CA LYS A 91 4.60 14.52 -10.17
C LYS A 91 4.39 15.46 -8.99
N ASN A 92 4.01 16.70 -9.30
CA ASN A 92 3.48 17.61 -8.29
C ASN A 92 2.00 17.30 -8.06
N LEU A 93 1.65 17.02 -6.81
CA LEU A 93 0.32 16.59 -6.37
C LEU A 93 -0.34 17.60 -5.44
N LEU A 94 0.22 18.81 -5.30
CA LEU A 94 -0.28 19.84 -4.38
C LEU A 94 -1.75 20.20 -4.64
N GLU A 95 -2.16 20.21 -5.91
CA GLU A 95 -3.52 20.50 -6.35
C GLU A 95 -4.39 19.24 -6.50
N MET A 96 -3.86 18.06 -6.15
CA MET A 96 -4.62 16.81 -6.21
C MET A 96 -5.74 16.83 -5.15
N LYS A 97 -6.93 16.47 -5.60
CA LYS A 97 -8.10 16.27 -4.77
C LYS A 97 -8.50 14.80 -4.76
N ASP A 98 -9.10 14.34 -3.67
CA ASP A 98 -9.75 13.04 -3.67
C ASP A 98 -11.11 13.07 -4.38
N ALA A 99 -11.82 11.93 -4.37
CA ALA A 99 -13.10 11.78 -5.05
C ALA A 99 -14.21 12.71 -4.52
N ASP A 100 -14.06 13.24 -3.30
CA ASP A 100 -15.02 14.17 -2.69
C ASP A 100 -14.56 15.64 -2.80
N GLY A 101 -13.45 15.90 -3.50
CA GLY A 101 -12.91 17.24 -3.70
C GLY A 101 -11.97 17.72 -2.58
N LYS A 102 -11.60 16.87 -1.62
CA LYS A 102 -10.70 17.23 -0.52
C LYS A 102 -9.27 17.43 -1.01
N PRO A 103 -8.62 18.59 -0.76
CA PRO A 103 -7.23 18.86 -1.17
C PRO A 103 -6.21 18.19 -0.24
N PHE A 104 -6.22 16.86 -0.21
CA PHE A 104 -5.56 16.07 0.84
C PHE A 104 -4.02 16.23 0.86
N TYR A 105 -3.36 16.47 -0.28
CA TYR A 105 -1.91 16.72 -0.31
C TYR A 105 -1.54 18.05 0.37
N ARG A 106 -2.27 19.13 0.07
CA ARG A 106 -2.07 20.43 0.72
C ARG A 106 -2.31 20.33 2.23
N GLU A 107 -3.40 19.69 2.63
CA GLU A 107 -3.70 19.46 4.04
C GLU A 107 -2.58 18.67 4.75
N ARG A 108 -2.05 17.61 4.13
CA ARG A 108 -0.97 16.81 4.73
C ARG A 108 0.30 17.63 4.91
N ILE A 109 0.65 18.48 3.94
CA ILE A 109 1.81 19.37 4.04
C ILE A 109 1.65 20.33 5.22
N GLU A 110 0.46 20.92 5.40
CA GLU A 110 0.18 21.80 6.54
C GLU A 110 0.21 21.05 7.88
N MET A 111 -0.32 19.83 7.93
CA MET A 111 -0.21 18.99 9.13
C MET A 111 1.24 18.61 9.44
N ALA A 112 2.06 18.32 8.43
CA ALA A 112 3.48 18.05 8.61
C ALA A 112 4.26 19.29 9.09
N LYS A 113 3.92 20.49 8.60
CA LYS A 113 4.52 21.75 9.08
C LYS A 113 4.19 22.02 10.56
N THR A 114 2.95 21.77 10.97
CA THR A 114 2.43 22.18 12.28
C THR A 114 2.58 21.10 13.37
N LYS A 115 2.46 19.82 13.00
CA LYS A 115 2.48 18.69 13.95
C LYS A 115 3.67 17.75 13.77
N GLY A 116 4.28 17.73 12.59
CA GLY A 116 5.39 16.83 12.27
C GLY A 116 4.97 15.40 11.94
N GLU A 117 3.95 14.83 12.59
CA GLU A 117 3.41 13.50 12.29
C GLU A 117 1.91 13.42 12.61
N GLY A 118 1.25 12.38 12.11
CA GLY A 118 -0.15 12.12 12.43
C GLY A 118 -0.86 11.25 11.39
N TRP A 119 -2.17 11.16 11.56
CA TRP A 119 -3.07 10.43 10.67
C TRP A 119 -3.98 11.39 9.91
N GLN A 120 -4.20 11.09 8.63
CA GLN A 120 -5.10 11.84 7.76
C GLN A 120 -6.03 10.90 7.00
N ASP A 121 -7.33 11.17 7.04
CA ASP A 121 -8.34 10.46 6.25
C ASP A 121 -8.59 11.14 4.90
N TYR A 122 -8.71 10.35 3.83
CA TYR A 122 -9.14 10.79 2.49
C TYR A 122 -9.52 9.56 1.63
N LYS A 123 -10.06 9.77 0.43
CA LYS A 123 -10.34 8.68 -0.51
C LYS A 123 -9.22 8.46 -1.52
N PHE A 124 -8.89 7.20 -1.82
CA PHE A 124 -7.89 6.88 -2.83
C PHE A 124 -8.14 5.55 -3.51
N VAL A 125 -7.53 5.37 -4.70
CA VAL A 125 -7.57 4.07 -5.39
C VAL A 125 -6.78 3.05 -4.60
N ASN A 126 -7.40 1.92 -4.23
CA ASN A 126 -6.74 0.78 -3.63
C ASN A 126 -5.96 0.00 -4.71
N PRO A 127 -4.65 -0.23 -4.54
CA PRO A 127 -3.84 -0.91 -5.56
C PRO A 127 -4.22 -2.37 -5.75
N GLU A 128 -4.84 -3.02 -4.77
CA GLU A 128 -5.23 -4.43 -4.84
C GLU A 128 -6.61 -4.59 -5.51
N THR A 129 -7.61 -3.79 -5.08
CA THR A 129 -8.99 -3.89 -5.60
C THR A 129 -9.27 -3.03 -6.84
N LYS A 130 -8.43 -2.01 -7.08
CA LYS A 130 -8.61 -0.95 -8.09
C LYS A 130 -9.82 -0.04 -7.87
N GLN A 131 -10.49 -0.12 -6.71
CA GLN A 131 -11.63 0.73 -6.37
C GLN A 131 -11.19 1.97 -5.58
N ILE A 132 -12.01 3.01 -5.61
CA ILE A 132 -11.84 4.17 -4.73
C ILE A 132 -12.41 3.81 -3.36
N GLU A 133 -11.57 3.86 -2.34
CA GLU A 133 -11.91 3.45 -0.97
C GLU A 133 -11.49 4.52 0.03
N ASN A 134 -12.05 4.45 1.24
CA ASN A 134 -11.60 5.27 2.36
C ASN A 134 -10.19 4.82 2.77
N LYS A 135 -9.30 5.78 3.00
CA LYS A 135 -7.92 5.54 3.40
C LYS A 135 -7.55 6.41 4.59
N ALA A 136 -6.90 5.82 5.58
CA ALA A 136 -6.19 6.54 6.63
C ALA A 136 -4.69 6.48 6.35
N MET A 137 -4.04 7.64 6.22
CA MET A 137 -2.61 7.76 5.95
C MET A 137 -1.87 8.26 7.18
N TYR A 138 -0.96 7.44 7.69
CA TYR A 138 0.03 7.89 8.64
C TYR A 138 1.14 8.61 7.88
N PHE A 139 1.58 9.74 8.41
CA PHE A 139 2.71 10.47 7.89
C PHE A 139 3.66 10.89 9.00
N LYS A 140 4.94 11.02 8.66
CA LYS A 140 5.98 11.56 9.53
C LYS A 140 6.96 12.41 8.73
N LYS A 141 7.20 13.63 9.20
CA LYS A 141 8.15 14.59 8.63
C LYS A 141 9.57 14.21 9.03
N GLN A 142 10.48 14.22 8.06
CA GLN A 142 11.92 14.00 8.25
C GLN A 142 12.68 15.03 7.42
N GLY A 143 13.17 16.09 8.07
CA GLY A 143 13.72 17.25 7.36
C GLY A 143 12.67 17.89 6.47
N ASP A 144 12.94 17.95 5.17
CA ASP A 144 12.06 18.51 4.13
C ASP A 144 11.23 17.44 3.39
N LEU A 145 11.16 16.23 3.95
CA LEU A 145 10.41 15.11 3.41
C LEU A 145 9.25 14.74 4.33
N ILE A 146 8.21 14.20 3.73
CA ILE A 146 7.10 13.56 4.41
C ILE A 146 7.08 12.09 3.96
N ILE A 147 7.25 11.17 4.90
CA ILE A 147 7.21 9.72 4.66
C ILE A 147 5.83 9.22 5.07
N ASN A 148 5.17 8.50 4.19
CA ASN A 148 3.76 8.17 4.32
C ASN A 148 3.52 6.67 4.13
N CYS A 149 2.64 6.08 4.94
CA CYS A 149 2.07 4.75 4.73
C CYS A 149 0.65 4.73 5.30
N GLY A 150 -0.28 4.05 4.64
CA GLY A 150 -1.68 4.10 5.06
C GLY A 150 -2.43 2.82 4.79
N ILE A 151 -3.58 2.70 5.45
CA ILE A 151 -4.48 1.55 5.42
C ILE A 151 -5.77 1.91 4.71
N TYR A 152 -6.33 0.95 3.99
CA TYR A 152 -7.69 1.05 3.45
C TYR A 152 -8.70 0.56 4.49
N LYS A 153 -9.92 1.10 4.45
CA LYS A 153 -11.00 0.87 5.42
C LYS A 153 -12.23 0.29 4.74
#